data_AF-A0A7Y6NAD2-F1
#
_entry.id   AF-A0A7Y6NAD2-F1
#
_cell.length_a   1.000
_cell.length_b   1.000
_cell.length_c   1.000
_cell.angle_alpha   90.00
_cell.angle_beta   90.00
_cell.angle_gamma   90.00
#
_symmetry.space_group_name_H-M   'P 1'
#
loop_
_entity.id
_entity.type
_entity.pdbx_description
1 polymer ?
#
loop_
_entity_poly.entity_id
_entity_poly.type
_entity_poly.pdbx_seq_one_letter_code
_entity_poly.pdbx_strand_id
1 'polypeptide(L)'
;MPYQRFMYLTTILAVVLSYLTLPAVIKGIKVNPQIAWLIAHPDITFDRFSECKQHVSDANGCYNAYSAAVQLAEAHDCSEDGLKRRLRFKRLTEHAADSVLENELNKACPGRVEASRIATDQLTVTPSAAR
;
A
#
# COMPACT_ATOMS: atom_id res chain seq x y z
N MET A 1 18.31 -23.91 -48.61
CA MET A 1 17.19 -23.34 -47.82
C MET A 1 16.99 -23.93 -46.38
N PRO A 2 17.93 -24.65 -45.71
CA PRO A 2 17.69 -25.11 -44.32
C PRO A 2 18.09 -24.08 -43.24
N TYR A 3 19.00 -23.17 -43.56
CA TYR A 3 19.61 -22.25 -42.59
C TYR A 3 18.66 -21.15 -42.10
N GLN A 4 17.83 -20.62 -42.98
CA GLN A 4 16.79 -19.64 -42.61
C GLN A 4 15.77 -20.25 -41.65
N ARG A 5 15.32 -21.49 -41.90
CA ARG A 5 14.40 -22.20 -40.99
C ARG A 5 15.04 -22.45 -39.62
N PHE A 6 16.33 -22.77 -39.58
CA PHE A 6 17.06 -22.92 -38.33
C PHE A 6 17.14 -21.61 -37.55
N MET A 7 17.43 -20.48 -38.22
CA MET A 7 17.42 -19.15 -37.58
C MET A 7 16.04 -18.74 -37.04
N TYR A 8 14.96 -19.03 -37.77
CA TYR A 8 13.61 -18.74 -37.25
C TYR A 8 13.29 -19.58 -36.02
N LEU A 9 13.68 -20.86 -36.01
CA LEU A 9 13.45 -21.74 -34.85
C LEU A 9 14.25 -21.30 -33.63
N THR A 10 15.52 -20.89 -33.79
CA THR A 10 16.34 -20.44 -32.67
C THR A 10 15.90 -19.09 -32.11
N THR A 11 15.45 -18.16 -32.96
CA THR A 11 14.91 -16.86 -32.51
C THR A 11 13.58 -17.01 -31.77
N ILE A 12 12.66 -17.84 -32.29
CA ILE A 12 11.40 -18.15 -31.60
C ILE A 12 11.69 -18.83 -30.26
N LEU A 13 12.62 -19.79 -30.21
CA LEU A 13 12.99 -20.47 -28.98
C LEU A 13 13.60 -19.50 -27.95
N ALA A 14 14.46 -18.57 -28.39
CA ALA A 14 15.06 -17.56 -27.51
C ALA A 14 14.03 -16.59 -26.94
N VAL A 15 13.03 -16.17 -27.74
CA VAL A 15 11.94 -15.30 -27.28
C VAL A 15 11.06 -16.02 -26.25
N VAL A 16 10.72 -17.28 -26.49
CA VAL A 16 9.92 -18.10 -25.56
C VAL A 16 10.68 -18.35 -24.25
N LEU A 17 11.96 -18.69 -24.33
CA LEU A 17 12.81 -18.88 -23.14
C LEU A 17 12.98 -17.57 -22.34
N SER A 18 13.12 -16.44 -23.02
CA SER A 18 13.16 -15.13 -22.36
C SER A 18 11.84 -14.83 -21.65
N TYR A 19 10.71 -15.08 -22.31
CA TYR A 19 9.38 -14.90 -21.72
C TYR A 19 9.13 -15.82 -20.52
N LEU A 20 9.68 -17.03 -20.51
CA LEU A 20 9.54 -17.98 -19.40
C LEU A 20 10.48 -17.70 -18.22
N THR A 21 11.67 -17.14 -18.47
CA THR A 21 12.66 -16.84 -17.41
C THR A 21 12.44 -15.47 -16.75
N LEU A 22 11.91 -14.49 -17.47
CA LEU A 22 11.55 -13.18 -16.90
C LEU A 22 10.62 -13.24 -15.66
N PRO A 23 9.52 -14.01 -15.65
CA PRO A 23 8.62 -14.02 -14.49
C PRO A 23 9.27 -14.59 -13.23
N ALA A 24 10.28 -15.45 -13.34
CA ALA A 24 11.00 -15.99 -12.19
C ALA A 24 11.91 -14.93 -11.54
N VAL A 25 12.63 -14.15 -12.34
CA VAL A 25 13.45 -13.03 -11.85
C VAL A 25 12.58 -11.93 -11.24
N ILE A 26 11.43 -11.63 -11.87
CA ILE A 26 10.49 -10.61 -11.38
C ILE A 26 9.80 -11.06 -10.09
N LYS A 27 9.49 -12.35 -9.91
CA LYS A 27 8.94 -12.88 -8.65
C LYS A 27 9.92 -12.76 -7.47
N GLY A 28 11.23 -12.91 -7.71
CA GLY A 28 12.26 -12.69 -6.69
C GLY A 28 12.40 -11.22 -6.28
N ILE A 29 12.08 -10.28 -7.18
CA ILE A 29 12.09 -8.83 -6.91
C ILE A 29 10.81 -8.37 -6.18
N LYS A 30 9.71 -9.12 -6.29
CA LYS A 30 8.38 -8.66 -5.89
C LYS A 30 8.09 -8.65 -4.39
N VAL A 31 8.94 -9.25 -3.56
CA VAL A 31 8.70 -9.30 -2.11
C VAL A 31 9.99 -9.02 -1.38
N ASN A 32 10.34 -7.74 -1.23
CA ASN A 32 11.31 -7.37 -0.21
C ASN A 32 10.68 -7.76 1.14
N PRO A 33 11.26 -8.73 1.88
CA PRO A 33 10.66 -9.22 3.12
C PRO A 33 10.48 -8.11 4.16
N GLN A 34 11.31 -7.06 4.07
CA GLN A 34 11.18 -5.88 4.93
C GLN A 34 9.90 -5.09 4.63
N ILE A 35 9.54 -4.92 3.35
CA ILE A 35 8.30 -4.23 2.96
C ILE A 35 7.09 -5.06 3.39
N ALA A 36 7.11 -6.38 3.19
CA ALA A 36 6.03 -7.25 3.64
C ALA A 36 5.84 -7.21 5.17
N TRP A 37 6.94 -7.20 5.92
CA TRP A 37 6.90 -7.05 7.37
C TRP A 37 6.36 -5.69 7.81
N LEU A 38 6.75 -4.62 7.13
CA LEU A 38 6.26 -3.26 7.37
C LEU A 38 4.76 -3.13 7.08
N ILE A 39 4.26 -3.74 5.99
CA ILE A 39 2.82 -3.80 5.70
C ILE A 39 2.07 -4.52 6.83
N ALA A 40 2.64 -5.58 7.40
CA ALA A 40 2.05 -6.30 8.53
C ALA A 40 2.08 -5.49 9.85
N HIS A 41 2.98 -4.50 9.97
CA HIS A 41 3.13 -3.64 11.15
C HIS A 41 2.93 -2.15 10.78
N PRO A 42 1.67 -1.73 10.56
CA PRO A 42 1.37 -0.37 10.10
C PRO A 42 1.87 0.71 11.06
N ASP A 43 1.79 0.52 12.37
CA ASP A 43 2.25 1.54 13.34
C ASP A 43 3.75 1.82 13.20
N ILE A 44 4.56 0.77 13.08
CA ILE A 44 6.01 0.88 12.88
C ILE A 44 6.33 1.57 11.55
N THR A 45 5.57 1.26 10.50
CA THR A 45 5.70 1.91 9.19
C THR A 45 5.40 3.39 9.26
N PHE A 46 4.37 3.78 10.02
CA PHE A 46 3.99 5.18 10.20
C PHE A 46 5.09 5.96 10.92
N ASP A 47 5.61 5.43 12.03
CA ASP A 47 6.65 6.10 12.82
C ASP A 47 7.92 6.26 12.01
N ARG A 48 8.36 5.19 11.34
CA ARG A 48 9.57 5.19 10.53
C ARG A 48 9.45 6.13 9.34
N PHE A 49 8.31 6.18 8.65
CA PHE A 49 8.12 7.13 7.55
C PHE A 49 8.04 8.58 8.05
N SER A 50 7.43 8.82 9.21
CA SER A 50 7.37 10.15 9.83
C SER A 50 8.76 10.65 10.24
N GLU A 51 9.60 9.78 10.79
CA GLU A 51 10.99 10.07 11.10
C GLU A 51 11.78 10.38 9.81
N CYS A 52 11.65 9.54 8.78
CA CYS A 52 12.30 9.72 7.49
C CYS A 52 11.94 11.04 6.79
N LYS A 53 10.75 11.60 7.04
CA LYS A 53 10.37 12.93 6.54
C LYS A 53 11.15 14.06 7.21
N GLN A 54 11.50 13.91 8.48
CA GLN A 54 12.25 14.92 9.24
C GLN A 54 13.74 14.77 9.00
N HIS A 55 14.23 13.52 9.00
CA HIS A 55 15.64 13.21 8.85
C HIS A 55 15.83 11.84 8.18
N VAL A 56 16.61 11.81 7.09
CA VAL A 56 16.93 10.57 6.38
C VAL A 56 18.24 10.01 6.93
N SER A 57 18.13 9.11 7.91
CA SER A 57 19.27 8.38 8.49
C SER A 57 19.64 7.12 7.70
N ASP A 58 18.65 6.45 7.10
CA ASP A 58 18.80 5.26 6.25
C ASP A 58 17.89 5.37 5.02
N ALA A 59 18.47 5.68 3.87
CA ALA A 59 17.73 5.87 2.62
C ALA A 59 16.95 4.61 2.18
N ASN A 60 17.51 3.41 2.40
CA ASN A 60 16.84 2.16 2.03
C ASN A 60 15.68 1.86 2.97
N GLY A 61 15.88 2.02 4.28
CA GLY A 61 14.81 1.89 5.27
C GLY A 61 13.67 2.87 5.03
N CYS A 62 13.98 4.12 4.69
CA CYS A 62 13.00 5.14 4.37
C CYS A 62 12.22 4.83 3.09
N TYR A 63 12.90 4.35 2.05
CA TYR A 63 12.24 3.93 0.81
C TYR A 63 11.28 2.75 1.06
N ASN A 64 11.71 1.75 1.84
CA ASN A 64 10.88 0.60 2.18
C ASN A 64 9.66 1.01 3.02
N ALA A 65 9.84 1.92 3.98
CA ALA A 65 8.75 2.46 4.80
C ALA A 65 7.74 3.26 3.95
N TYR A 66 8.22 4.10 3.04
CA TYR A 66 7.35 4.80 2.08
C TYR A 66 6.58 3.84 1.19
N SER A 67 7.26 2.86 0.60
CA SER A 67 6.63 1.87 -0.29
C SER A 67 5.57 1.04 0.44
N ALA A 68 5.80 0.68 1.70
CA ALA A 68 4.81 0.03 2.55
C ALA A 68 3.65 0.97 2.90
N ALA A 69 3.93 2.24 3.23
CA ALA A 69 2.91 3.25 3.54
C ALA A 69 1.96 3.51 2.35
N VAL A 70 2.48 3.58 1.12
CA VAL A 70 1.66 3.72 -0.09
C VAL A 70 0.75 2.49 -0.27
N GLN A 71 1.28 1.27 -0.10
CA GLN A 71 0.45 0.06 -0.20
C GLN A 71 -0.64 0.00 0.88
N LEU A 72 -0.35 0.49 2.09
CA LEU A 72 -1.35 0.63 3.17
C LEU A 72 -2.38 1.73 2.88
N ALA A 73 -1.99 2.82 2.21
CA ALA A 73 -2.90 3.88 1.75
C ALA A 73 -3.81 3.44 0.58
N GLU A 74 -3.35 2.48 -0.23
CA GLU A 74 -4.09 1.92 -1.36
C GLU A 74 -4.86 0.64 -1.01
N ALA A 75 -4.71 0.12 0.22
CA ALA A 75 -5.39 -1.08 0.67
C ALA A 75 -6.92 -0.95 0.51
N HIS A 76 -7.55 -1.93 -0.15
CA HIS A 76 -9.00 -1.99 -0.34
C HIS A 76 -9.71 -2.66 0.85
N ASP A 77 -9.39 -2.21 2.07
CA ASP A 77 -10.08 -2.65 3.29
C ASP A 77 -11.11 -1.60 3.70
N CYS A 78 -12.40 -1.92 3.50
CA CYS A 78 -13.53 -1.07 3.89
C CYS A 78 -14.02 -1.33 5.33
N SER A 79 -13.32 -2.11 6.15
CA SER A 79 -13.60 -2.18 7.59
C SER A 79 -13.35 -0.83 8.28
N GLU A 80 -13.94 -0.57 9.46
CA GLU A 80 -13.71 0.69 10.17
C GLU A 80 -12.23 0.93 10.48
N ASP A 81 -11.53 -0.12 10.95
CA ASP A 81 -10.09 -0.07 11.23
C ASP A 81 -9.24 0.03 9.95
N GLY A 82 -9.72 -0.56 8.85
CA GLY A 82 -9.13 -0.41 7.51
C GLY A 82 -9.21 1.03 7.00
N LEU A 83 -10.39 1.65 7.13
CA LEU A 83 -10.64 3.04 6.73
C LEU A 83 -9.79 4.03 7.55
N LYS A 84 -9.72 3.85 8.88
CA LYS A 84 -8.87 4.68 9.75
C LYS A 84 -7.40 4.60 9.38
N ARG A 85 -6.88 3.39 9.16
CA ARG A 85 -5.49 3.19 8.72
C ARG A 85 -5.26 3.85 7.36
N ARG A 86 -6.17 3.64 6.42
CA ARG A 86 -6.08 4.20 5.07
C ARG A 86 -6.06 5.73 5.07
N LEU A 87 -6.93 6.35 5.87
CA LEU A 87 -6.96 7.80 6.05
C LEU A 87 -5.63 8.30 6.65
N ARG A 88 -5.15 7.64 7.70
CA ARG A 88 -3.88 7.99 8.37
C ARG A 88 -2.71 7.94 7.40
N PHE A 89 -2.61 6.91 6.55
CA PHE A 89 -1.54 6.80 5.56
C PHE A 89 -1.71 7.73 4.35
N LYS A 90 -2.92 7.89 3.81
CA LYS A 90 -3.18 8.88 2.74
C LYS A 90 -2.81 10.29 3.17
N ARG A 91 -3.15 10.68 4.41
CA ARG A 91 -2.78 12.00 4.94
C ARG A 91 -1.26 12.15 4.98
N LEU A 92 -0.57 11.07 5.35
CA LEU A 92 0.88 11.02 5.45
C LEU A 92 1.57 11.10 4.07
N THR A 93 1.02 10.47 3.04
CA THR A 93 1.63 10.41 1.70
C THR A 93 1.22 11.57 0.79
N GLU A 94 -0.07 11.89 0.72
CA GLU A 94 -0.66 12.83 -0.25
C GLU A 94 -0.76 14.27 0.27
N HIS A 95 -0.61 14.52 1.58
CA HIS A 95 -0.79 15.83 2.23
C HIS A 95 -2.08 16.58 1.83
N ALA A 96 -3.13 15.85 1.44
CA ALA A 96 -4.40 16.44 1.06
C ALA A 96 -5.27 16.76 2.29
N ALA A 97 -6.22 17.67 2.12
CA ALA A 97 -7.17 18.04 3.17
C ALA A 97 -8.14 16.89 3.49
N ASP A 98 -8.54 16.76 4.76
CA ASP A 98 -9.37 15.64 5.23
C ASP A 98 -10.68 15.48 4.45
N SER A 99 -11.30 16.59 4.05
CA SER A 99 -12.52 16.60 3.24
C SER A 99 -12.33 15.99 1.84
N VAL A 100 -11.14 16.11 1.26
CA VAL A 100 -10.79 15.50 -0.04
C VAL A 100 -10.55 14.01 0.15
N LEU A 101 -9.79 13.63 1.19
CA LEU A 101 -9.54 12.22 1.50
C LEU A 101 -10.84 11.48 1.79
N GLU A 102 -11.73 12.05 2.61
CA GLU A 102 -13.01 11.44 2.95
C GLU A 102 -13.89 11.24 1.72
N ASN A 103 -13.88 12.18 0.77
CA ASN A 103 -14.61 12.05 -0.48
C ASN A 103 -14.02 10.92 -1.36
N GLU A 104 -12.70 10.80 -1.43
CA GLU A 104 -12.05 9.67 -2.10
C GLU A 104 -12.34 8.33 -1.41
N LEU A 105 -12.36 8.31 -0.07
CA LEU A 105 -12.66 7.12 0.71
C LEU A 105 -14.12 6.70 0.56
N ASN A 106 -15.05 7.66 0.52
CA ASN A 106 -16.48 7.40 0.30
C ASN A 106 -16.76 6.97 -1.14
N LYS A 107 -16.00 7.48 -2.13
CA LYS A 107 -16.04 6.94 -3.50
C LYS A 107 -15.52 5.50 -3.58
N ALA A 108 -14.47 5.17 -2.82
CA ALA A 108 -13.89 3.83 -2.80
C ALA A 108 -14.73 2.81 -1.99
N CYS A 109 -15.36 3.25 -0.91
CA CYS A 109 -16.18 2.45 0.00
C CYS A 109 -17.50 3.20 0.31
N PRO A 110 -18.49 3.15 -0.59
CA PRO A 110 -19.72 3.94 -0.47
C PRO A 110 -20.50 3.59 0.81
N GLY A 111 -20.84 4.61 1.60
CA GLY A 111 -21.74 4.51 2.75
C GLY A 111 -21.11 4.02 4.06
N ARG A 112 -19.81 3.70 4.10
CA ARG A 112 -19.13 3.27 5.34
C ARG A 112 -18.40 4.40 6.10
N VAL A 113 -18.02 5.46 5.40
CA VAL A 113 -17.37 6.64 6.03
C VAL A 113 -18.36 7.36 6.96
N GLU A 114 -19.62 7.48 6.54
CA GLU A 114 -20.72 8.05 7.33
C GLU A 114 -20.97 7.21 8.61
N ALA A 115 -21.01 5.88 8.47
CA ALA A 115 -21.23 4.96 9.59
C ALA A 115 -20.11 5.00 10.63
N SER A 116 -18.85 5.12 10.20
CA SER A 116 -17.71 5.19 11.12
C SER A 116 -17.61 6.54 11.86
N ARG A 117 -18.09 7.63 11.24
CA ARG A 117 -18.30 8.90 11.94
C ARG A 117 -19.35 8.77 13.04
N ILE A 118 -20.50 8.16 12.74
CA ILE A 118 -21.59 7.96 13.70
C ILE A 118 -21.14 7.05 14.86
N ALA A 119 -20.35 6.00 14.59
CA ALA A 119 -19.80 5.12 15.62
C ALA A 119 -18.76 5.83 16.51
N THR A 120 -17.96 6.73 15.93
CA THR A 120 -17.00 7.55 16.71
C THR A 120 -17.74 8.58 17.55
N ASP A 121 -18.77 9.24 17.01
CA ASP A 121 -19.59 10.20 17.76
C ASP A 121 -20.35 9.52 18.91
N GLN A 122 -20.90 8.33 18.70
CA GLN A 122 -21.56 7.55 19.77
C GLN A 122 -20.59 7.13 20.88
N LEU A 123 -19.30 6.91 20.59
CA LEU A 123 -18.30 6.65 21.63
C LEU A 123 -17.94 7.91 22.43
N THR A 124 -17.99 9.09 21.81
CA THR A 124 -17.78 10.39 22.51
C THR A 124 -19.02 10.88 23.26
N VAL A 125 -20.21 10.36 22.93
CA VAL A 125 -21.50 10.69 23.58
C VAL A 125 -21.98 9.53 24.46
N THR A 126 -21.08 8.84 25.17
CA THR A 126 -21.48 8.26 26.45
C THR A 126 -21.20 9.31 27.52
N PRO A 127 -22.22 10.06 28.00
CA PRO A 127 -22.03 10.84 29.20
C PRO A 127 -21.66 9.87 30.31
N SER A 128 -20.59 10.20 31.03
CA SER A 128 -20.35 9.77 32.39
C SER A 128 -21.68 9.87 33.17
N ALA A 129 -22.40 8.75 33.25
CA ALA A 129 -23.66 8.63 33.96
C ALA A 129 -23.42 7.72 35.15
N ALA A 130 -23.01 8.37 36.24
CA ALA A 130 -23.34 8.09 37.63
C ALA A 130 -23.90 6.69 37.97
N ARG A 131 -23.10 5.90 38.69
CA ARG A 131 -23.34 5.56 40.11
C ARG A 131 -22.15 4.83 40.72
#